data_AF-X1J283-F1
#
_entry.id   AF-X1J283-F1
#
_cell.length_a   1.000
_cell.length_b   1.000
_cell.length_c   1.000
_cell.angle_alpha   90.00
_cell.angle_beta   90.00
_cell.angle_gamma   90.00
#
_symmetry.space_group_name_H-M   'P 1'
#
loop_
_entity.id
_entity.type
_entity.pdbx_description
1 polymer ?
#
loop_
_entity_poly.entity_id
_entity_poly.type
_entity_poly.pdbx_seq_one_letter_code
_entity_poly.pdbx_strand_id
1 'polypeptide(L)'
;MAKLKAPLMSLGAAGQLGKALVFFGWKGLDVVREYVVPANPKTSLQTTQRGYITTGVAMIHTAQADEDEPLDEADQIAYSALASISGKVMTWFNMAVKLWLDVKVAGKDPVIYSHFYPIDLDVTAFHIGLYVNEETPSSVAAGKFYFGTSKTNLIHS
;
A
#
# COMPACT_ATOMS: atom_id res chain seq x y z
N MET A 1 -24.09 14.51 -31.58
CA MET A 1 -24.68 13.19 -31.24
C MET A 1 -25.77 12.92 -32.25
N ALA A 2 -25.60 11.92 -33.11
CA ALA A 2 -26.59 11.61 -34.14
C ALA A 2 -27.86 11.04 -33.48
N LYS A 3 -29.02 11.66 -33.70
CA LYS A 3 -30.31 11.09 -33.33
C LYS A 3 -30.64 10.02 -34.36
N LEU A 4 -30.66 8.75 -33.96
CA LEU A 4 -30.82 7.63 -34.89
C LEU A 4 -32.32 7.35 -35.09
N LYS A 5 -32.76 7.08 -36.33
CA LYS A 5 -34.08 6.50 -36.62
C LYS A 5 -33.86 5.11 -37.23
N ALA A 6 -34.43 4.08 -36.58
CA ALA A 6 -34.21 2.63 -36.76
C ALA A 6 -32.80 2.16 -36.35
N PRO A 7 -32.55 1.77 -35.07
CA PRO A 7 -31.16 1.61 -34.59
C PRO A 7 -30.40 0.44 -35.23
N LEU A 8 -31.17 -0.52 -35.74
CA LEU A 8 -30.94 -1.43 -36.87
C LEU A 8 -32.24 -2.27 -37.09
N MET A 9 -33.22 -2.12 -36.18
CA MET A 9 -34.68 -1.90 -36.36
C MET A 9 -35.46 -2.01 -35.01
N SER A 10 -34.78 -2.14 -33.86
CA SER A 10 -35.37 -2.37 -32.53
C SER A 10 -35.68 -1.09 -31.74
N LEU A 11 -36.96 -0.93 -31.38
CA LEU A 11 -37.49 -0.01 -30.38
C LEU A 11 -36.98 -0.43 -28.99
N GLY A 12 -36.10 0.37 -28.35
CA GLY A 12 -35.60 0.10 -27.00
C GLY A 12 -34.39 -0.83 -26.88
N ALA A 13 -33.61 -1.04 -27.94
CA ALA A 13 -32.40 -1.86 -27.89
C ALA A 13 -31.37 -1.31 -26.88
N ALA A 14 -30.82 -2.19 -26.04
CA ALA A 14 -29.75 -1.90 -25.11
C ALA A 14 -28.62 -2.94 -25.26
N GLY A 15 -27.36 -2.49 -25.16
CA GLY A 15 -26.19 -3.37 -25.19
C GLY A 15 -25.19 -3.05 -26.30
N GLN A 16 -24.11 -3.83 -26.34
CA GLN A 16 -23.01 -3.66 -27.29
C GLN A 16 -23.25 -4.46 -28.58
N LEU A 17 -23.00 -3.83 -29.73
CA LEU A 17 -22.97 -4.49 -31.04
C LEU A 17 -21.52 -4.52 -31.55
N GLY A 18 -21.00 -5.73 -31.76
CA GLY A 18 -19.71 -5.96 -32.40
C GLY A 18 -18.50 -5.32 -31.71
N LYS A 19 -18.61 -4.93 -30.43
CA LYS A 19 -17.60 -4.12 -29.72
C LYS A 19 -17.22 -2.84 -30.49
N ALA A 20 -18.18 -2.28 -31.23
CA ALA A 20 -18.01 -1.04 -31.98
C ALA A 20 -19.02 0.01 -31.54
N LEU A 21 -20.25 -0.41 -31.23
CA LEU A 21 -21.34 0.50 -30.83
C LEU A 21 -22.02 -0.01 -29.57
N VAL A 22 -22.51 0.90 -28.73
CA VAL A 22 -23.33 0.60 -27.55
C VAL A 22 -24.63 1.40 -27.63
N PHE A 23 -25.75 0.67 -27.62
CA PHE A 23 -27.11 1.21 -27.59
C PHE A 23 -27.57 1.34 -26.14
N PHE A 24 -28.16 2.47 -25.78
CA PHE A 24 -28.79 2.68 -24.48
C PHE A 24 -29.77 3.86 -24.53
N GLY A 25 -30.71 3.90 -23.59
CA GLY A 25 -31.59 5.06 -23.40
C GLY A 25 -30.91 6.15 -22.56
N TRP A 26 -30.98 7.40 -23.01
CA TRP A 26 -30.49 8.56 -22.27
C TRP A 26 -31.52 9.68 -22.28
N LYS A 27 -32.08 10.00 -21.11
CA LYS A 27 -33.08 11.07 -20.93
C LYS A 27 -34.26 10.96 -21.92
N GLY A 28 -34.79 9.75 -22.09
CA GLY A 28 -35.92 9.48 -23.00
C GLY A 28 -35.55 9.50 -24.50
N LEU A 29 -34.26 9.55 -24.84
CA LEU A 29 -33.76 9.44 -26.21
C LEU A 29 -33.01 8.11 -26.37
N ASP A 30 -33.27 7.40 -27.46
CA ASP A 30 -32.47 6.25 -27.87
C ASP A 30 -31.16 6.74 -28.49
N VAL A 31 -30.04 6.43 -27.83
CA VAL A 31 -28.72 6.92 -28.22
C VAL A 31 -27.76 5.78 -28.50
N VAL A 32 -26.83 6.05 -29.43
CA VAL A 32 -25.69 5.19 -29.75
C VAL A 32 -24.42 5.94 -29.41
N ARG A 33 -23.48 5.23 -28.79
CA ARG A 33 -22.09 5.68 -28.64
C ARG A 33 -21.12 4.64 -29.17
N GLU A 34 -19.93 5.10 -29.54
CA GLU A 34 -18.82 4.22 -29.83
C GLU A 34 -18.45 3.40 -28.59
N TYR A 35 -18.17 2.11 -28.80
CA TYR A 35 -17.60 1.24 -27.79
C TYR A 35 -16.13 1.60 -27.59
N VAL A 36 -15.88 2.54 -26.68
CA VAL A 36 -14.53 2.91 -26.29
C VAL A 36 -14.11 1.97 -25.16
N VAL A 37 -13.11 1.13 -25.41
CA VAL A 37 -12.35 0.48 -24.33
C VAL A 37 -11.34 1.51 -23.83
N PRO A 38 -11.45 1.98 -22.57
CA PRO A 38 -10.45 2.87 -22.03
C PRO A 38 -9.08 2.19 -22.10
N ALA A 39 -8.08 2.88 -22.64
CA ALA A 39 -6.71 2.39 -22.57
C ALA A 39 -6.32 2.31 -21.09
N ASN A 40 -5.97 1.11 -20.61
CA ASN A 40 -5.30 0.92 -19.32
C ASN A 40 -3.83 0.55 -19.58
N PRO A 41 -3.00 1.48 -20.10
CA PRO A 41 -1.62 1.18 -20.41
C PRO A 41 -0.89 0.84 -19.12
N LYS A 42 -0.27 -0.35 -19.07
CA LYS A 42 0.66 -0.75 -18.01
C LYS A 42 1.98 0.01 -18.19
N THR A 43 1.95 1.30 -17.89
CA THR A 43 3.13 2.16 -18.01
C THR A 43 4.20 1.71 -17.01
N SER A 44 5.48 1.98 -17.34
CA SER A 44 6.61 1.66 -16.48
C SER A 44 6.41 2.22 -15.06
N LEU A 45 6.02 3.50 -14.94
CA LEU A 45 5.75 4.13 -13.64
C LEU A 45 4.67 3.40 -12.83
N GLN A 46 3.59 2.97 -13.48
CA GLN A 46 2.54 2.23 -12.77
C GLN A 46 3.02 0.85 -12.32
N THR A 47 3.80 0.14 -13.14
CA THR A 47 4.36 -1.16 -12.77
C THR A 47 5.37 -1.03 -11.64
N THR A 48 6.17 0.04 -11.63
CA THR A 48 7.13 0.34 -10.56
C THR A 48 6.42 0.55 -9.22
N GLN A 49 5.40 1.41 -9.18
CA GLN A 49 4.65 1.67 -7.94
C GLN A 49 3.93 0.43 -7.42
N ARG A 50 3.37 -0.39 -8.31
CA ARG A 50 2.78 -1.69 -7.94
C ARG A 50 3.84 -2.65 -7.40
N GLY A 51 5.02 -2.68 -8.02
CA GLY A 51 6.16 -3.49 -7.58
C GLY A 51 6.56 -3.18 -6.14
N TYR A 52 6.70 -1.89 -5.79
CA TYR A 52 7.05 -1.49 -4.43
C TYR A 52 6.06 -2.00 -3.37
N ILE A 53 4.76 -1.92 -3.66
CA ILE A 53 3.72 -2.42 -2.76
C ILE A 53 3.77 -3.95 -2.67
N THR A 54 3.90 -4.65 -3.80
CA THR A 54 4.01 -6.11 -3.83
C THR A 54 5.19 -6.60 -2.99
N THR A 55 6.37 -5.98 -3.14
CA THR A 55 7.55 -6.35 -2.35
C THR A 55 7.34 -6.06 -0.85
N GLY A 56 6.79 -4.89 -0.50
CA GLY A 56 6.54 -4.56 0.92
C GLY A 56 5.57 -5.52 1.60
N VAL A 57 4.50 -5.92 0.89
CA VAL A 57 3.56 -6.95 1.38
C VAL A 57 4.24 -8.29 1.56
N ALA A 58 5.07 -8.72 0.59
CA ALA A 58 5.82 -9.97 0.69
C ALA A 58 6.75 -9.97 1.91
N MET A 59 7.46 -8.87 2.15
CA MET A 59 8.35 -8.75 3.31
C MET A 59 7.63 -8.81 4.65
N ILE A 60 6.44 -8.20 4.76
CA ILE A 60 5.63 -8.34 5.98
C ILE A 60 5.26 -9.80 6.20
N HIS A 61 4.84 -10.52 5.15
CA HIS A 61 4.51 -11.94 5.28
C HIS A 61 5.73 -12.80 5.61
N THR A 62 6.90 -12.50 5.05
CA THR A 62 8.16 -13.14 5.45
C THR A 62 8.47 -12.90 6.92
N ALA A 63 8.37 -11.66 7.40
CA ALA A 63 8.59 -11.31 8.80
C ALA A 63 7.57 -12.00 9.73
N GLN A 64 6.31 -12.15 9.31
CA GLN A 64 5.30 -12.88 10.09
C GLN A 64 5.52 -14.40 10.11
N ALA A 65 6.19 -14.94 9.10
CA ALA A 65 6.42 -16.37 8.94
C ALA A 65 7.77 -16.83 9.50
N ASP A 66 8.58 -15.91 10.04
CA ASP A 66 9.83 -16.25 10.73
C ASP A 66 9.52 -17.15 11.94
N GLU A 67 10.28 -18.23 12.10
CA GLU A 67 10.02 -19.23 13.15
C GLU A 67 10.58 -18.80 14.51
N ASP A 68 11.66 -18.03 14.51
CA ASP A 68 12.39 -17.66 15.72
C ASP A 68 11.94 -16.28 16.21
N GLU A 69 11.83 -15.29 15.30
CA GLU A 69 11.54 -13.89 15.65
C GLU A 69 10.40 -13.29 14.81
N PRO A 70 9.18 -13.86 14.87
CA PRO A 70 8.06 -13.45 14.04
C PRO A 70 7.58 -12.02 14.38
N LEU A 71 7.07 -11.34 13.35
CA LEU A 71 6.22 -10.17 13.54
C LEU A 71 4.89 -10.60 14.17
N ASP A 72 4.77 -10.35 15.48
CA ASP A 72 3.69 -10.86 16.32
C ASP A 72 2.63 -9.80 16.68
N GLU A 73 1.76 -10.10 17.65
CA GLU A 73 0.72 -9.18 18.11
C GLU A 73 1.30 -7.89 18.75
N ALA A 74 2.43 -7.97 19.46
CA ALA A 74 3.06 -6.81 20.09
C ALA A 74 3.55 -5.82 19.03
N ASP A 75 4.17 -6.32 17.96
CA ASP A 75 4.58 -5.50 16.82
C ASP A 75 3.38 -4.87 16.10
N GLN A 76 2.30 -5.63 15.91
CA GLN A 76 1.06 -5.13 15.29
C GLN A 76 0.41 -4.02 16.13
N ILE A 77 0.45 -4.12 17.45
CA ILE A 77 -0.01 -3.07 18.37
C ILE A 77 0.89 -1.84 18.26
N ALA A 78 2.22 -2.02 18.16
CA ALA A 78 3.15 -0.91 18.00
C ALA A 78 2.91 -0.13 16.67
N TYR A 79 2.74 -0.84 15.56
CA TYR A 79 2.37 -0.23 14.28
C TYR A 79 0.99 0.41 14.31
N SER A 80 0.02 -0.18 15.02
CA SER A 80 -1.31 0.43 15.23
C SER A 80 -1.22 1.74 16.01
N ALA A 81 -0.38 1.77 17.05
CA ALA A 81 -0.14 2.98 17.82
C ALA A 81 0.48 4.07 16.94
N LEU A 82 1.49 3.72 16.13
CA LEU A 82 2.07 4.65 15.15
C LEU A 82 1.02 5.16 14.14
N ALA A 83 0.21 4.27 13.59
CA ALA A 83 -0.88 4.62 12.67
C ALA A 83 -1.84 5.64 13.31
N SER A 84 -2.21 5.43 14.58
CA SER A 84 -3.14 6.30 15.30
C SER A 84 -2.63 7.74 15.47
N ILE A 85 -1.32 7.93 15.56
CA ILE A 85 -0.70 9.25 15.77
C ILE A 85 -0.46 9.95 14.42
N SER A 86 -0.37 9.20 13.31
CA SER A 86 -0.10 9.73 11.96
C SER A 86 -1.19 10.67 11.40
N GLY A 87 -2.32 10.83 12.10
CA GLY A 87 -3.44 11.68 11.69
C GLY A 87 -4.29 11.12 10.54
N LYS A 88 -3.98 9.90 10.07
CA LYS A 88 -4.75 9.18 9.05
C LYS A 88 -5.30 7.89 9.64
N VAL A 89 -6.55 7.57 9.35
CA VAL A 89 -7.15 6.30 9.75
C VAL A 89 -6.56 5.19 8.89
N MET A 90 -5.61 4.44 9.45
CA MET A 90 -4.91 3.33 8.79
C MET A 90 -4.76 2.16 9.76
N THR A 91 -4.77 0.94 9.22
CA THR A 91 -4.44 -0.27 9.99
C THR A 91 -2.93 -0.36 10.22
N TRP A 92 -2.50 -1.21 11.16
CA TRP A 92 -1.07 -1.49 11.36
C TRP A 92 -0.37 -1.92 10.07
N PHE A 93 -1.03 -2.78 9.29
CA PHE A 93 -0.50 -3.32 8.04
C PHE A 93 -0.27 -2.22 7.02
N ASN A 94 -1.27 -1.33 6.86
CA ASN A 94 -1.15 -0.19 5.96
C ASN A 94 -0.08 0.80 6.42
N MET A 95 0.13 0.95 7.74
CA MET A 95 1.20 1.77 8.27
C MET A 95 2.59 1.20 7.94
N ALA A 96 2.79 -0.10 8.13
CA ALA A 96 4.04 -0.78 7.77
C ALA A 96 4.34 -0.66 6.26
N VAL A 97 3.35 -0.92 5.40
CA VAL A 97 3.49 -0.75 3.94
C VAL A 97 3.74 0.72 3.57
N LYS A 98 3.15 1.68 4.30
CA LYS A 98 3.36 3.11 4.03
C LYS A 98 4.79 3.52 4.32
N LEU A 99 5.36 3.10 5.45
CA LEU A 99 6.76 3.34 5.79
C LEU A 99 7.69 2.75 4.72
N TRP A 100 7.43 1.49 4.33
CA TRP A 100 8.15 0.83 3.25
C TRP A 100 8.14 1.64 1.95
N LEU A 101 6.95 2.09 1.53
CA LEU A 101 6.78 2.85 0.30
C LEU A 101 7.51 4.19 0.36
N ASP A 102 7.42 4.92 1.47
CA ASP A 102 8.09 6.22 1.61
C ASP A 102 9.60 6.11 1.48
N VAL A 103 10.18 5.07 2.09
CA VAL A 103 11.62 4.81 2.01
C VAL A 103 12.02 4.39 0.59
N LYS A 104 11.25 3.51 -0.07
CA LYS A 104 11.48 3.11 -1.47
C LYS A 104 11.40 4.26 -2.44
N VAL A 105 10.38 5.11 -2.32
CA VAL A 105 10.21 6.28 -3.18
C VAL A 105 11.35 7.29 -2.97
N ALA A 106 11.89 7.37 -1.76
CA ALA A 106 13.09 8.17 -1.47
C ALA A 106 14.41 7.53 -1.96
N GLY A 107 14.36 6.34 -2.60
CA GLY A 107 15.54 5.65 -3.12
C GLY A 107 16.45 5.05 -2.04
N LYS A 108 15.90 4.77 -0.86
CA LYS A 108 16.60 4.17 0.28
C LYS A 108 16.17 2.73 0.50
N ASP A 109 16.91 2.01 1.34
CA ASP A 109 16.62 0.63 1.71
C ASP A 109 15.51 0.57 2.77
N PRO A 110 14.34 0.01 2.45
CA PRO A 110 13.23 -0.11 3.39
C PRO A 110 13.43 -1.32 4.30
N VAL A 111 12.84 -1.21 5.48
CA VAL A 111 12.91 -2.23 6.52
C VAL A 111 11.53 -2.40 7.14
N ILE A 112 11.17 -3.65 7.43
CA ILE A 112 10.09 -3.96 8.38
C ILE A 112 10.74 -4.31 9.73
N TYR A 113 10.45 -3.50 10.74
CA TYR A 113 10.91 -3.73 12.11
C TYR A 113 9.98 -4.71 12.82
N SER A 114 10.55 -5.69 13.52
CA SER A 114 9.82 -6.65 14.37
C SER A 114 10.62 -7.01 15.62
N HIS A 115 9.98 -7.67 16.57
CA HIS A 115 10.59 -8.22 17.77
C HIS A 115 11.46 -7.22 18.55
N PHE A 116 10.84 -6.11 18.97
CA PHE A 116 11.52 -5.11 19.79
C PHE A 116 11.47 -5.49 21.28
N TYR A 117 12.62 -5.69 21.92
CA TYR A 117 12.69 -6.06 23.33
C TYR A 117 13.89 -5.44 24.06
N PRO A 118 13.80 -5.19 25.39
CA PRO A 118 14.96 -4.80 26.18
C PRO A 118 15.86 -6.02 26.44
N ILE A 119 17.15 -5.90 26.13
CA ILE A 119 18.14 -6.94 26.42
C ILE A 119 18.58 -6.81 27.88
N ASP A 120 19.03 -5.61 28.28
CA ASP A 120 19.42 -5.29 29.64
C ASP A 120 18.89 -3.91 30.04
N LEU A 121 18.49 -3.79 31.31
CA LEU A 121 18.14 -2.53 31.94
C LEU A 121 19.14 -2.27 33.06
N ASP A 122 20.12 -1.42 32.80
CA ASP A 122 21.00 -0.86 33.83
C ASP A 122 20.46 0.50 34.30
N VAL A 123 20.90 0.93 35.48
CA VAL A 123 20.57 2.25 36.05
C VAL A 123 21.09 3.39 35.15
N THR A 124 22.14 3.14 34.37
CA THR A 124 22.79 4.15 33.51
C THR A 124 22.68 3.90 32.01
N ALA A 125 22.27 2.70 31.60
CA ALA A 125 22.15 2.32 30.19
C ALA A 125 20.97 1.35 29.98
N PHE A 126 20.40 1.35 28.79
CA PHE A 126 19.50 0.28 28.37
C PHE A 126 19.91 -0.22 27.00
N HIS A 127 19.97 -1.53 26.83
CA HIS A 127 20.23 -2.19 25.56
C HIS A 127 18.91 -2.73 25.01
N ILE A 128 18.74 -2.60 23.70
CA ILE A 128 17.53 -3.02 23.00
C ILE A 128 17.91 -3.99 21.88
N GLY A 129 17.13 -5.05 21.75
CA GLY A 129 17.08 -5.92 20.61
C GLY A 129 15.98 -5.45 19.67
N LEU A 130 16.27 -5.51 18.37
CA LEU A 130 15.31 -5.23 17.32
C LEU A 130 15.68 -6.09 16.11
N TYR A 131 14.68 -6.73 15.52
CA TYR A 131 14.85 -7.48 14.29
C TYR A 131 14.53 -6.60 13.07
N VAL A 132 15.35 -6.74 12.04
CA VAL A 132 15.42 -5.83 10.89
C VAL A 132 15.20 -6.67 9.63
N ASN A 133 13.98 -6.65 9.10
CA ASN A 133 13.62 -7.38 7.89
C ASN A 133 13.87 -6.49 6.66
N GLU A 134 15.08 -6.55 6.14
CA GLU A 134 15.54 -5.80 4.97
C GLU A 134 15.28 -6.58 3.67
N GLU A 135 15.10 -5.88 2.56
CA GLU A 135 15.02 -6.55 1.24
C GLU A 135 16.35 -7.20 0.83
N THR A 136 17.46 -6.51 1.10
CA THR A 136 18.81 -7.00 0.85
C THR A 136 19.50 -7.17 2.19
N PRO A 137 19.89 -8.39 2.59
CA PRO A 137 20.50 -8.60 3.89
C PRO A 137 21.76 -7.75 4.12
N SER A 138 21.91 -7.21 5.33
CA SER A 138 23.08 -6.42 5.76
C SER A 138 23.31 -5.12 4.98
N SER A 139 22.25 -4.53 4.46
CA SER A 139 22.28 -3.24 3.75
C SER A 139 22.24 -2.05 4.72
N VAL A 140 21.55 -2.15 5.85
CA VAL A 140 21.50 -1.05 6.83
C VAL A 140 22.66 -1.14 7.81
N ALA A 141 23.62 -0.22 7.64
CA ALA A 141 24.81 -0.14 8.50
C ALA A 141 24.60 0.63 9.81
N ALA A 142 23.62 1.53 9.86
CA ALA A 142 23.31 2.33 11.05
C ALA A 142 21.89 2.91 10.98
N GLY A 143 21.27 3.11 12.15
CA GLY A 143 19.96 3.74 12.30
C GLY A 143 19.95 4.77 13.42
N LYS A 144 18.94 5.65 13.40
CA LYS A 144 18.66 6.54 14.53
C LYS A 144 17.50 5.96 15.34
N PHE A 145 17.69 5.87 16.64
CA PHE A 145 16.65 5.48 17.58
C PHE A 145 16.19 6.69 18.38
N TYR A 146 14.88 6.87 18.48
CA TYR A 146 14.27 7.99 19.20
C TYR A 146 13.44 7.45 20.35
N PHE A 147 13.75 7.89 21.57
CA PHE A 147 13.04 7.52 22.78
C PHE A 147 12.53 8.78 23.49
N GLY A 148 11.36 8.69 24.08
CA GLY A 148 10.85 9.72 24.96
C GLY A 148 9.41 9.49 25.37
N THR A 149 8.88 10.44 26.15
CA THR A 149 7.58 10.30 26.81
C THR A 149 6.39 10.82 25.99
N SER A 150 6.65 11.60 24.93
CA SER A 150 5.59 12.10 24.05
C SER A 150 5.33 11.15 22.90
N LYS A 151 4.05 10.88 22.63
CA LYS A 151 3.59 10.11 21.47
C LYS A 151 4.03 10.72 20.13
N THR A 152 4.24 12.04 20.08
CA THR A 152 4.67 12.75 18.85
C THR A 152 6.15 12.55 18.51
N ASN A 153 6.95 12.02 19.43
CA ASN A 153 8.37 11.75 19.18
C ASN A 153 8.59 10.70 18.07
N LEU A 154 7.56 9.92 17.74
CA LEU A 154 7.56 8.95 16.66
C LEU A 154 7.39 9.56 15.25
N ILE A 155 7.01 10.85 15.14
CA ILE A 155 6.64 11.49 13.87
C ILE A 155 7.64 12.56 13.41
N HIS A 156 8.28 13.25 14.35
CA HIS A 156 9.15 14.41 14.07
C HIS A 156 10.65 14.09 14.16
N SER A 157 11.02 12.82 13.98
CA SER A 157 12.38 12.31 14.04
C SER A 157 13.22 12.57 12.77
#